data_AF-A0A358QQK6-F1
#
_entry.id   AF-A0A358QQK6-F1
#
_cell.length_a   1.000
_cell.length_b   1.000
_cell.length_c   1.000
_cell.angle_alpha   90.00
_cell.angle_beta   90.00
_cell.angle_gamma   90.00
#
_symmetry.space_group_name_H-M   'P 1'
#
loop_
_entity.id
_entity.type
_entity.pdbx_description
1 polymer ?
#
loop_
_entity_poly.entity_id
_entity_poly.type
_entity_poly.pdbx_seq_one_letter_code
_entity_poly.pdbx_strand_id
1 'polypeptide(L)'
;MWLRAESRLEFYKDLVGEKCVEEDYQYYLRDIPGSSFEDFIDYLVKEEEIDGEFTLHNDDGTKVKKTIREFLEEVSEVPSYFACEDH
;
A
#
# COMPACT_ATOMS: atom_id res chain seq x y z
N MET A 1 -7.19 -1.01 -14.57
CA MET A 1 -6.95 0.40 -14.93
C MET A 1 -5.65 0.77 -14.22
N TRP A 2 -4.56 0.95 -14.97
CA TRP A 2 -3.21 1.14 -14.43
C TRP A 2 -3.08 2.51 -13.77
N LEU A 3 -2.61 2.59 -12.53
CA LEU A 3 -2.23 3.86 -11.91
C LEU A 3 -0.80 4.17 -12.37
N ARG A 4 -0.57 5.35 -12.94
CA ARG A 4 0.80 5.76 -13.33
C ARG A 4 1.63 6.01 -12.08
N ALA A 5 2.96 5.91 -12.16
CA ALA A 5 3.87 6.15 -11.04
C ALA A 5 3.61 7.51 -10.33
N GLU A 6 3.29 8.56 -11.08
CA GLU A 6 2.89 9.86 -10.53
C GLU A 6 1.60 9.78 -9.69
N SER A 7 0.62 8.97 -10.10
CA SER A 7 -0.62 8.76 -9.35
C SER A 7 -0.41 7.92 -8.09
N ARG A 8 0.58 7.01 -8.09
CA ARG A 8 0.99 6.22 -6.91
C ARG A 8 1.69 7.10 -5.87
N LEU A 9 2.56 8.00 -6.32
CA LEU A 9 3.24 8.97 -5.46
C LEU A 9 2.25 9.93 -4.80
N GLU A 10 1.34 10.53 -5.57
CA GLU A 10 0.36 11.46 -5.02
C GLU A 10 -0.59 10.77 -4.04
N PHE A 11 -1.01 9.52 -4.33
CA PHE A 11 -1.76 8.70 -3.37
C PHE A 11 -1.00 8.48 -2.06
N TYR A 12 0.28 8.11 -2.15
CA TYR A 12 1.10 7.88 -0.96
C TYR A 12 1.34 9.16 -0.16
N LYS A 13 1.62 10.29 -0.84
CA LYS A 13 1.73 11.62 -0.20
C LYS A 13 0.44 12.03 0.50
N ASP A 14 -0.71 11.79 -0.11
CA ASP A 14 -2.01 12.08 0.51
C ASP A 14 -2.26 11.20 1.75
N LEU A 15 -1.74 9.97 1.75
CA LEU A 15 -1.89 9.03 2.86
C LEU A 15 -0.99 9.37 4.05
N VAL A 16 0.30 9.62 3.83
CA VAL A 16 1.29 9.77 4.92
C VAL A 16 1.77 11.20 5.15
N GLY A 17 1.49 12.11 4.22
CA GLY A 17 1.99 13.48 4.21
C GLY A 17 3.37 13.61 3.56
N GLU A 18 3.59 14.70 2.83
CA GLU A 18 4.79 14.93 1.99
C GLU A 18 6.13 14.80 2.75
N LYS A 19 6.19 15.23 4.02
CA LYS A 19 7.40 15.11 4.84
C LYS A 19 7.78 13.67 5.16
N CYS A 20 6.79 12.80 5.36
CA CYS A 20 7.04 11.40 5.69
C CYS A 20 7.62 10.66 4.47
N VAL A 21 7.18 11.00 3.25
CA VAL A 21 7.69 10.40 2.01
C VAL A 21 9.19 10.63 1.84
N GLU A 22 9.67 11.84 2.15
CA GLU A 22 11.10 12.16 2.03
C GLU A 22 11.94 11.42 3.07
N GLU A 23 11.45 11.31 4.32
CA GLU A 23 12.09 10.53 5.37
C GLU A 23 12.14 9.03 5.02
N ASP A 24 11.03 8.46 4.57
CA ASP A 24 10.91 7.06 4.17
C ASP A 24 11.81 6.73 2.98
N TYR A 25 11.93 7.64 2.01
CA TYR A 25 12.87 7.47 0.90
C TYR A 25 14.32 7.46 1.36
N GLN A 26 14.69 8.32 2.32
CA GLN A 26 16.04 8.32 2.90
C GLN A 26 16.31 7.04 3.70
N TYR A 27 15.31 6.48 4.39
CA TYR A 27 15.45 5.18 5.06
C TYR A 27 15.63 4.04 4.04
N TYR A 28 14.78 4.00 3.01
CA TYR A 28 14.87 3.02 1.93
C TYR A 28 16.25 3.04 1.24
N LEU A 29 16.81 4.22 0.98
CA LEU A 29 18.15 4.35 0.38
C LEU A 29 19.30 3.90 1.31
N ARG A 30 19.11 3.90 2.64
CA ARG A 30 20.11 3.35 3.57
C ARG A 30 20.17 1.83 3.46
N ASP A 31 19.00 1.21 3.29
CA ASP A 31 18.87 -0.24 3.20
C ASP A 31 19.16 -0.76 1.78
N ILE A 32 18.84 0.04 0.75
CA ILE A 32 19.06 -0.27 -0.66
C ILE A 32 19.78 0.91 -1.35
N PRO A 33 21.10 1.05 -1.14
CA PRO A 33 21.85 2.17 -1.72
C PRO A 33 21.86 2.15 -3.25
N GLY A 34 21.57 3.29 -3.86
CA GLY A 34 21.62 3.47 -5.31
C GLY A 34 20.36 3.04 -6.07
N SER A 35 19.28 2.70 -5.37
CA SER A 35 17.97 2.53 -5.98
C SER A 35 17.39 3.87 -6.46
N SER A 36 16.53 3.80 -7.47
CA SER A 36 15.81 4.96 -7.97
C SER A 36 14.63 5.30 -7.07
N PHE A 37 14.09 6.51 -7.24
CA PHE A 37 12.84 6.90 -6.58
C PHE A 37 11.64 6.07 -7.09
N GLU A 38 11.68 5.60 -8.33
CA GLU A 38 10.64 4.71 -8.88
C GLU A 38 10.64 3.35 -8.18
N ASP A 39 11.83 2.80 -7.89
CA ASP A 39 11.96 1.54 -7.13
C ASP A 39 11.41 1.66 -5.70
N PHE A 40 11.55 2.84 -5.09
CA PHE A 40 10.96 3.14 -3.78
C PHE A 40 9.42 3.16 -3.83
N ILE A 41 8.84 3.80 -4.85
CA ILE A 41 7.38 3.85 -5.00
C ILE A 41 6.80 2.49 -5.33
N ASP A 42 7.47 1.69 -6.15
CA ASP A 42 7.04 0.33 -6.46
C ASP A 42 7.21 -0.63 -5.25
N TYR A 43 8.16 -0.35 -4.36
CA TYR A 43 8.30 -1.07 -3.09
C TYR A 43 7.12 -0.80 -2.14
N LEU A 44 6.70 0.47 -2.02
CA LEU A 44 5.65 0.89 -1.10
C LEU A 44 4.23 0.67 -1.63
N VAL A 45 4.03 0.88 -2.93
CA VAL A 45 2.73 0.79 -3.58
C VAL A 45 2.78 -0.33 -4.61
N LYS A 46 2.36 -1.51 -4.16
CA LYS A 46 2.21 -2.68 -5.05
C LYS A 46 0.83 -2.68 -5.69
N GLU A 47 0.82 -2.97 -6.98
CA GLU A 47 -0.42 -3.25 -7.70
C GLU A 47 -0.81 -4.71 -7.43
N GLU A 48 -2.06 -4.92 -7.03
CA GLU A 48 -2.62 -6.25 -6.76
C GLU A 48 -3.75 -6.57 -7.74
N GLU A 49 -3.90 -7.85 -8.10
CA GLU A 49 -5.00 -8.28 -8.97
C GLU A 49 -6.34 -8.19 -8.23
N ILE A 50 -7.34 -7.54 -8.82
CA ILE A 50 -8.62 -7.25 -8.16
C ILE A 50 -9.39 -8.51 -7.73
N ASP A 51 -9.19 -9.62 -8.44
CA ASP A 51 -9.79 -10.92 -8.15
C ASP A 51 -8.83 -11.84 -7.36
N GLY A 52 -7.68 -11.33 -6.95
CA GLY A 52 -6.73 -12.01 -6.08
C GLY A 52 -7.29 -12.15 -4.66
N GLU A 53 -7.17 -13.35 -4.10
CA GLU A 53 -7.60 -13.63 -2.72
C GLU A 53 -6.55 -13.15 -1.72
N PHE A 54 -6.99 -12.45 -0.68
CA PHE A 54 -6.19 -12.10 0.48
C PHE A 54 -6.91 -12.54 1.77
N THR A 55 -6.17 -12.61 2.87
CA THR A 55 -6.75 -12.90 4.19
C THR A 55 -6.95 -11.60 4.95
N LEU A 56 -8.20 -11.21 5.15
CA LEU A 56 -8.57 -10.10 6.01
C LEU A 56 -8.54 -10.54 7.47
N HIS A 57 -7.84 -9.77 8.31
CA HIS A 57 -7.80 -9.94 9.75
C HIS A 57 -8.73 -8.89 10.38
N ASN A 58 -9.82 -9.35 10.96
CA ASN A 58 -10.80 -8.47 11.62
C ASN A 58 -10.36 -8.16 13.06
N ASP A 59 -10.87 -7.05 13.61
CA ASP A 59 -10.58 -6.60 14.99
C ASP A 59 -11.02 -7.60 16.07
N ASP A 60 -12.00 -8.46 15.76
CA ASP A 60 -12.47 -9.53 16.64
C ASP A 60 -11.54 -10.76 16.64
N GLY A 61 -10.42 -10.70 15.91
CA GLY A 61 -9.44 -11.77 15.76
C GLY A 61 -9.85 -12.83 14.73
N THR A 62 -10.99 -12.68 14.06
CA THR A 62 -11.39 -13.58 12.98
C THR A 62 -10.59 -13.31 11.70
N LYS A 63 -10.37 -14.38 10.93
CA LYS A 63 -9.68 -14.33 9.64
C LYS A 63 -10.63 -14.78 8.56
N VAL A 64 -10.81 -13.96 7.53
CA VAL A 64 -11.71 -14.24 6.41
C VAL A 64 -10.92 -14.13 5.11
N LYS A 65 -11.06 -15.11 4.22
CA LYS A 65 -10.54 -14.99 2.86
C LYS A 65 -11.52 -14.22 2.00
N LYS A 66 -11.05 -13.20 1.30
CA LYS A 66 -11.83 -12.38 0.36
C LYS A 66 -10.98 -12.02 -0.84
N THR A 67 -11.63 -11.72 -1.95
CA THR A 67 -10.99 -11.00 -3.05
C THR A 67 -10.91 -9.50 -2.73
N ILE A 68 -9.97 -8.79 -3.35
CA ILE A 68 -9.91 -7.32 -3.24
C ILE A 68 -11.23 -6.68 -3.70
N ARG A 69 -11.86 -7.22 -4.76
CA ARG A 69 -13.19 -6.81 -5.22
C ARG A 69 -14.22 -6.86 -4.10
N GLU A 70 -14.40 -8.01 -3.47
CA GLU A 70 -15.40 -8.22 -2.42
C GLU A 70 -15.15 -7.27 -1.24
N PHE A 71 -13.88 -7.07 -0.87
CA PHE A 71 -13.53 -6.12 0.18
C PHE A 71 -13.90 -4.68 -0.19
N LEU A 72 -13.52 -4.21 -1.37
CA LEU A 72 -13.79 -2.84 -1.83
C LEU A 72 -15.28 -2.54 -2.01
N GLU A 73 -16.08 -3.54 -2.36
CA GLU A 73 -17.54 -3.40 -2.46
C GLU A 73 -18.23 -3.30 -1.08
N GLU A 74 -17.61 -3.86 -0.03
CA GLU A 74 -18.14 -3.86 1.33
C GLU A 74 -17.71 -2.64 2.16
N VAL A 75 -16.51 -2.10 1.93
CA VAL A 75 -16.01 -0.95 2.68
C VAL A 75 -16.54 0.36 2.09
N SER A 76 -17.28 1.11 2.90
CA SER A 76 -17.69 2.49 2.53
C SER A 76 -16.56 3.51 2.69
N GLU A 77 -15.53 3.16 3.46
CA GLU A 77 -14.31 3.93 3.72
C GLU A 77 -13.14 2.94 3.80
N VAL A 78 -12.05 3.21 3.08
CA VAL A 78 -10.87 2.31 3.09
C VAL A 78 -10.27 2.32 4.51
N PRO A 79 -10.26 1.19 5.23
CA PRO A 79 -9.72 1.13 6.58
C PRO A 79 -8.21 1.34 6.56
N SER A 80 -7.70 2.17 7.48
CA SER A 80 -6.28 2.56 7.56
C SER A 80 -5.30 1.42 7.83
N TYR A 81 -5.77 0.22 8.18
CA TYR A 81 -4.94 -0.94 8.49
C TYR A 81 -4.42 -1.69 7.26
N PHE A 82 -4.78 -1.27 6.04
CA PHE A 82 -4.16 -1.79 4.80
C PHE A 82 -2.69 -1.38 4.63
N ALA A 83 -2.14 -0.56 5.54
CA ALA A 83 -0.79 0.00 5.45
C ALA A 83 0.30 -0.76 6.23
N CYS A 84 -0.01 -1.89 6.89
CA CYS A 84 0.99 -2.63 7.66
C CYS A 84 1.08 -4.09 7.15
N GLU A 85 2.13 -4.39 6.41
CA GLU A 85 2.56 -5.75 6.13
C GLU A 85 3.13 -6.34 7.44
N ASP A 86 2.40 -7.24 8.10
CA ASP A 86 2.91 -8.03 9.22
C ASP A 86 3.97 -9.01 8.68
N HIS A 87 5.23 -8.78 9.01
CA HIS A 87 6.34 -9.74 8.85
C HIS A 87 6.40 -10.75 10.00
#